data_AF-A0A1L8N2R1-F1
#
_entry.id   AF-A0A1L8N2R1-F1
#
_cell.length_a   1.000
_cell.length_b   1.000
_cell.length_c   1.000
_cell.angle_alpha   90.00
_cell.angle_beta   90.00
_cell.angle_gamma   90.00
#
_symmetry.space_group_name_H-M   'P 1'
#
loop_
_entity.id
_entity.type
_entity.pdbx_description
1 polymer ?
#
loop_
_entity_poly.entity_id
_entity_poly.type
_entity_poly.pdbx_seq_one_letter_code
_entity_poly.pdbx_strand_id
1 'polypeptide(L)'
;MIYEDIADLFTHANSKNFEKLPEDNSEKGKFAKQFSELTSYLEAAKIQGFNWDQRSYEIDDEEDDDNTKKSIELKFNKTTYLILVQRYKELFTESKTESDTDKEEITFEIDSYITEIDTDTIDSDYMNTRFQKFLKILKTADVDESQVQQTLDELHKSFATLNQEEQKYAEIFLRDVQRGDAKLDSNKSFKEYIAEYQSAAKNTEIKEITYSLGLDESKLRGMLVSDITASDINDYGRFDELKESADIAKAKAYFEKQTGKQMPMFKVHIAIDKLLKDYITKGEYE
;
A
#
# COMPACT_ATOMS: atom_id res chain seq x y z
N MET A 1 25.16 -10.26 3.34
CA MET A 1 24.67 -10.68 4.66
C MET A 1 23.33 -10.01 4.96
N ILE A 2 23.23 -8.72 5.35
CA ILE A 2 21.92 -8.14 5.72
C ILE A 2 20.83 -8.25 4.65
N TYR A 3 21.13 -7.89 3.39
CA TYR A 3 20.14 -8.03 2.30
C TYR A 3 19.69 -9.49 2.10
N GLU A 4 20.60 -10.45 2.25
CA GLU A 4 20.26 -11.88 2.11
C GLU A 4 19.38 -12.33 3.26
N ASP A 5 19.66 -11.88 4.49
CA ASP A 5 18.81 -12.19 5.63
C ASP A 5 17.38 -11.63 5.46
N ILE A 6 17.26 -10.44 4.86
CA ILE A 6 15.95 -9.86 4.50
C ILE A 6 15.29 -10.69 3.38
N ALA A 7 16.02 -11.07 2.33
CA ALA A 7 15.48 -11.89 1.26
C ALA A 7 14.99 -13.26 1.75
N ASP A 8 15.76 -13.88 2.64
CA ASP A 8 15.42 -15.14 3.29
C ASP A 8 14.18 -14.98 4.17
N LEU A 9 14.10 -13.90 4.96
CA LEU A 9 12.93 -13.61 5.79
C LEU A 9 11.63 -13.58 4.97
N PHE A 10 11.61 -12.84 3.86
CA PHE A 10 10.44 -12.77 2.99
C PHE A 10 10.13 -14.11 2.29
N THR A 11 11.18 -14.86 1.92
CA THR A 11 11.02 -16.19 1.32
C THR A 11 10.37 -17.17 2.30
N HIS A 12 10.78 -17.17 3.58
CA HIS A 12 10.18 -18.01 4.62
C HIS A 12 8.73 -17.60 4.92
N ALA A 13 8.41 -16.30 4.83
CA ALA A 13 7.07 -15.76 5.00
C ALA A 13 6.15 -15.96 3.77
N ASN A 14 6.58 -16.72 2.75
CA ASN A 14 5.87 -16.91 1.48
C ASN A 14 5.55 -15.60 0.71
N SER A 15 6.29 -14.53 0.96
CA SER A 15 6.19 -13.28 0.22
C SER A 15 7.22 -13.25 -0.91
N LYS A 16 6.79 -13.67 -2.10
CA LYS A 16 7.64 -13.65 -3.29
C LYS A 16 7.86 -12.21 -3.74
N ASN A 17 9.05 -11.93 -4.25
CA ASN A 17 9.44 -10.62 -4.79
C ASN A 17 9.18 -9.41 -3.86
N PHE A 18 9.01 -9.63 -2.55
CA PHE A 18 8.63 -8.60 -1.59
C PHE A 18 7.26 -7.95 -1.86
N GLU A 19 6.31 -8.70 -2.45
CA GLU A 19 4.98 -8.21 -2.83
C GLU A 19 4.15 -7.75 -1.63
N LYS A 20 4.30 -8.39 -0.46
CA LYS A 20 3.63 -8.02 0.80
C LYS A 20 4.55 -8.18 2.01
N LEU A 21 4.21 -7.51 3.11
CA LEU A 21 4.88 -7.75 4.39
C LEU A 21 4.66 -9.19 4.89
N PRO A 22 5.59 -9.73 5.70
CA PRO A 22 5.34 -10.95 6.47
C PRO A 22 4.08 -10.80 7.35
N GLU A 23 3.32 -11.87 7.54
CA GLU A 23 2.10 -11.83 8.38
C GLU A 23 2.44 -11.84 9.87
N ASP A 24 3.56 -12.45 10.26
CA ASP A 24 4.00 -12.55 11.65
C ASP A 24 4.66 -11.25 12.15
N ASN A 25 4.24 -10.78 13.32
CA ASN A 25 4.74 -9.53 13.89
C ASN A 25 6.22 -9.60 14.31
N SER A 26 6.74 -10.78 14.68
CA SER A 26 8.17 -10.95 14.97
C SER A 26 8.98 -10.84 13.68
N GLU A 27 8.49 -11.40 12.58
CA GLU A 27 9.10 -11.25 11.26
C GLU A 27 9.08 -9.79 10.78
N LYS A 28 7.95 -9.08 10.95
CA LYS A 28 7.87 -7.63 10.68
C LYS A 28 8.89 -6.83 11.49
N GLY A 29 9.03 -7.12 12.78
CA GLY A 29 10.02 -6.45 13.63
C GLY A 29 11.46 -6.74 13.23
N LYS A 30 11.74 -7.98 12.82
CA LYS A 30 13.06 -8.36 12.29
C LYS A 30 13.36 -7.62 10.98
N PHE A 31 12.40 -7.55 10.07
CA PHE A 31 12.52 -6.77 8.84
C PHE A 31 12.80 -5.29 9.14
N ALA A 32 12.02 -4.66 10.02
CA ALA A 32 12.18 -3.25 10.38
C ALA A 32 13.61 -2.95 10.83
N LYS A 33 14.13 -3.76 11.76
CA LYS A 33 15.50 -3.62 12.28
C LYS A 33 16.56 -3.80 11.18
N GLN A 34 16.47 -4.89 10.43
CA GLN A 34 17.47 -5.21 9.39
C GLN A 34 17.46 -4.20 8.25
N PHE A 35 16.28 -3.69 7.87
CA PHE A 35 16.17 -2.73 6.79
C PHE A 35 16.66 -1.33 7.19
N SER A 36 16.41 -0.92 8.42
CA SER A 36 16.99 0.31 8.97
C SER A 36 18.52 0.26 8.96
N GLU A 37 19.11 -0.87 9.42
CA GLU A 37 20.56 -1.08 9.39
C GLU A 37 21.12 -1.10 7.96
N LEU A 38 20.45 -1.81 7.02
CA LEU A 38 20.82 -1.82 5.60
C LEU A 38 20.84 -0.40 5.01
N THR A 39 19.83 0.40 5.34
CA THR A 39 19.70 1.77 4.85
C THR A 39 20.80 2.67 5.39
N SER A 40 21.14 2.54 6.68
CA SER A 40 22.27 3.27 7.27
C SER A 40 23.58 3.00 6.55
N TYR A 41 23.87 1.73 6.23
CA TYR A 41 25.07 1.37 5.46
C TYR A 41 25.03 1.88 4.02
N LEU A 42 23.86 1.84 3.38
CA LEU A 42 23.69 2.39 2.03
C LEU A 42 23.96 3.91 2.00
N GLU A 43 23.47 4.66 2.98
CA GLU A 43 23.73 6.11 3.09
C GLU A 43 25.22 6.40 3.33
N ALA A 44 25.86 5.64 4.22
CA ALA A 44 27.31 5.74 4.41
C ALA A 44 28.09 5.44 3.12
N ALA A 45 27.67 4.44 2.35
CA ALA A 45 28.26 4.10 1.07
C ALA A 45 28.05 5.19 0.00
N LYS A 46 26.87 5.83 -0.04
CA LYS A 46 26.59 6.97 -0.94
C LYS A 46 27.52 8.14 -0.67
N ILE A 47 27.78 8.47 0.60
CA ILE A 47 28.76 9.51 0.98
C ILE A 47 30.17 9.15 0.46
N GLN A 48 30.49 7.87 0.41
CA GLN A 48 31.77 7.34 -0.08
C GLN A 48 31.81 7.15 -1.61
N GLY A 49 30.77 7.57 -2.34
CA GLY A 49 30.75 7.56 -3.81
C GLY A 49 30.02 6.38 -4.45
N PHE A 50 29.24 5.60 -3.69
CA PHE A 50 28.37 4.57 -4.25
C PHE A 50 27.39 5.14 -5.27
N ASN A 51 27.23 4.44 -6.41
CA ASN A 51 26.20 4.70 -7.41
C ASN A 51 25.49 3.40 -7.82
N TRP A 52 24.17 3.45 -7.92
CA TRP A 52 23.31 2.37 -8.43
C TRP A 52 23.63 1.94 -9.87
N ASP A 53 24.21 2.82 -10.69
CA ASP A 53 24.61 2.49 -12.07
C ASP A 53 25.82 1.54 -12.13
N GLN A 54 26.57 1.43 -11.02
CA GLN A 54 27.74 0.59 -10.92
C GLN A 54 27.44 -0.67 -10.09
N ARG A 55 27.52 -1.85 -10.74
CA ARG A 55 27.19 -3.14 -10.12
C ARG A 55 28.36 -3.86 -9.45
N SER A 56 29.59 -3.51 -9.83
CA SER A 56 30.81 -4.13 -9.31
C SER A 56 31.80 -3.07 -8.87
N TYR A 57 32.44 -3.30 -7.73
CA TYR A 57 33.47 -2.44 -7.17
C TYR A 57 34.74 -3.26 -6.96
N GLU A 58 35.89 -2.72 -7.38
CA GLU A 58 37.19 -3.30 -7.07
C GLU A 58 37.71 -2.66 -5.78
N ILE A 59 38.13 -3.49 -4.83
CA ILE A 59 38.72 -3.07 -3.56
C ILE A 59 40.10 -3.70 -3.46
N ASP A 60 41.08 -2.91 -3.01
CA ASP A 60 42.42 -3.41 -2.77
C ASP A 60 42.40 -4.37 -1.57
N ASP A 61 43.02 -5.54 -1.72
CA ASP A 61 43.13 -6.51 -0.63
C ASP A 61 44.26 -6.10 0.30
N GLU A 62 43.95 -5.36 1.37
CA GLU A 62 44.96 -4.87 2.34
C GLU A 62 45.76 -5.98 3.04
N GLU A 63 45.34 -7.25 2.90
CA GLU A 63 46.01 -8.42 3.49
C GLU A 63 47.00 -9.13 2.55
N ASP A 64 47.13 -8.71 1.28
CA ASP A 64 47.94 -9.40 0.27
C ASP A 64 49.00 -8.46 -0.36
N ASP A 65 50.29 -8.79 -0.21
CA ASP A 65 51.44 -7.99 -0.67
C ASP A 65 51.56 -7.93 -2.22
N ASP A 66 50.71 -8.67 -2.93
CA ASP A 66 50.73 -8.88 -4.39
C ASP A 66 49.75 -7.98 -5.18
N ASN A 67 49.17 -6.96 -4.53
CA ASN A 67 48.29 -5.97 -5.19
C ASN A 67 47.03 -6.63 -5.81
N THR A 68 46.55 -7.71 -5.20
CA THR A 68 45.40 -8.48 -5.64
C THR A 68 44.13 -7.67 -5.37
N LYS A 69 43.32 -7.39 -6.40
CA LYS A 69 42.04 -6.67 -6.24
C LYS A 69 40.90 -7.65 -6.02
N LYS A 70 40.10 -7.44 -4.98
CA LYS A 70 38.83 -8.15 -4.76
C LYS A 70 37.69 -7.40 -5.46
N SER A 71 36.93 -8.11 -6.29
CA SER A 71 35.71 -7.58 -6.90
C SER A 71 34.51 -7.90 -6.01
N ILE A 72 33.72 -6.88 -5.65
CA ILE A 72 32.46 -6.99 -4.93
C ILE A 72 31.32 -6.66 -5.87
N GLU A 73 30.40 -7.61 -6.05
CA GLU A 73 29.16 -7.42 -6.82
C GLU A 73 27.98 -7.08 -5.89
N LEU A 74 27.15 -6.12 -6.31
CA LEU A 74 25.93 -5.77 -5.59
C LEU A 74 24.87 -6.87 -5.72
N LYS A 75 24.35 -7.30 -4.57
CA LYS A 75 23.32 -8.37 -4.50
C LYS A 75 21.90 -7.88 -4.80
N PHE A 76 21.69 -6.58 -4.88
CA PHE A 76 20.39 -5.94 -5.16
C PHE A 76 20.59 -4.62 -5.89
N ASN A 77 19.50 -4.09 -6.44
CA ASN A 77 19.51 -2.85 -7.23
C ASN A 77 18.55 -1.80 -6.63
N LYS A 78 18.54 -0.61 -7.24
CA LYS A 78 17.71 0.52 -6.81
C LYS A 78 16.22 0.15 -6.74
N THR A 79 15.70 -0.61 -7.70
CA THR A 79 14.30 -1.05 -7.72
C THR A 79 13.99 -1.93 -6.52
N THR A 80 14.82 -2.94 -6.23
CA THR A 80 14.66 -3.79 -5.05
C THR A 80 14.71 -2.98 -3.76
N TYR A 81 15.64 -2.02 -3.66
CA TYR A 81 15.72 -1.12 -2.51
C TYR A 81 14.42 -0.34 -2.31
N LEU A 82 13.90 0.29 -3.35
CA LEU A 82 12.67 1.09 -3.26
C LEU A 82 11.42 0.23 -2.97
N ILE A 83 11.37 -1.01 -3.45
CA ILE A 83 10.33 -1.98 -3.04
C ILE A 83 10.40 -2.24 -1.53
N LEU A 84 11.61 -2.45 -0.98
CA LEU A 84 11.77 -2.64 0.46
C LEU A 84 11.44 -1.37 1.25
N VAL A 85 11.75 -0.19 0.74
CA VAL A 85 11.27 1.10 1.31
C VAL A 85 9.75 1.11 1.36
N GLN A 86 9.07 0.72 0.28
CA GLN A 86 7.60 0.63 0.24
C GLN A 86 7.07 -0.31 1.31
N ARG A 87 7.64 -1.51 1.46
CA ARG A 87 7.26 -2.45 2.52
C ARG A 87 7.51 -1.87 3.92
N TYR A 88 8.62 -1.17 4.10
CA TYR A 88 8.97 -0.56 5.38
C TYR A 88 7.96 0.55 5.76
N LYS A 89 7.53 1.37 4.80
CA LYS A 89 6.47 2.38 5.03
C LYS A 89 5.16 1.75 5.48
N GLU A 90 4.80 0.59 4.92
CA GLU A 90 3.56 -0.12 5.26
C GLU A 90 3.52 -0.61 6.72
N LEU A 91 4.68 -0.83 7.35
CA LEU A 91 4.75 -1.14 8.79
C LEU A 91 4.13 -0.03 9.67
N PHE A 92 4.20 1.23 9.21
CA PHE A 92 3.61 2.37 9.92
C PHE A 92 2.09 2.48 9.72
N THR A 93 1.60 2.05 8.55
CA THR A 93 0.18 2.08 8.25
C THR A 93 -0.56 0.96 8.98
N GLU A 94 0.02 -0.24 9.03
CA GLU A 94 -0.56 -1.39 9.75
C GLU A 94 -0.50 -1.24 11.28
N SER A 95 0.47 -0.51 11.83
CA SER A 95 0.55 -0.29 13.29
C SER A 95 -0.49 0.71 13.81
N LYS A 96 -1.06 1.57 12.95
CA LYS A 96 -2.15 2.50 13.33
C LYS A 96 -3.52 1.82 13.43
N THR A 97 -3.65 0.60 12.92
CA THR A 97 -4.92 -0.14 12.79
C THR A 97 -5.23 -1.01 14.02
N GLU A 98 -4.26 -1.32 14.87
CA GLU A 98 -4.47 -2.15 16.07
C GLU A 98 -4.79 -1.32 17.32
N SER A 99 -6.00 -0.76 17.38
CA SER A 99 -6.57 -0.28 18.65
C SER A 99 -7.94 -0.89 18.92
N ASP A 100 -7.96 -2.18 19.29
CA ASP A 100 -8.98 -2.69 20.19
C ASP A 100 -8.44 -3.85 21.06
N THR A 101 -8.42 -3.58 22.37
CA THR A 101 -8.37 -4.53 23.51
C THR A 101 -7.33 -5.67 23.52
N ASP A 102 -6.37 -5.58 24.47
CA ASP A 102 -5.54 -6.68 25.02
C ASP A 102 -4.50 -7.37 24.11
N LYS A 103 -4.05 -6.75 23.01
CA LYS A 103 -2.78 -7.12 22.36
C LYS A 103 -1.75 -6.01 22.58
N GLU A 104 -0.55 -6.38 23.04
CA GLU A 104 0.58 -5.45 23.15
C GLU A 104 0.78 -4.75 21.80
N GLU A 105 0.53 -3.45 21.75
CA GLU A 105 0.74 -2.61 20.57
C GLU A 105 2.24 -2.64 20.23
N ILE A 106 2.62 -3.47 19.25
CA ILE A 106 4.03 -3.63 18.87
C ILE A 106 4.44 -2.36 18.12
N THR A 107 5.07 -1.45 18.85
CA THR A 107 5.69 -0.25 18.29
C THR A 107 7.05 -0.62 17.72
N PHE A 108 7.15 -0.61 16.39
CA PHE A 108 8.44 -0.73 15.72
C PHE A 108 9.21 0.59 15.87
N GLU A 109 10.53 0.52 16.04
CA GLU A 109 11.39 1.69 15.91
C GLU A 109 11.44 2.09 14.44
N ILE A 110 10.69 3.14 14.08
CA ILE A 110 10.56 3.59 12.70
C ILE A 110 11.42 4.83 12.48
N ASP A 111 12.40 4.70 11.60
CA ASP A 111 13.17 5.82 11.07
C ASP A 111 12.32 6.67 10.11
N SER A 112 12.08 7.93 10.50
CA SER A 112 11.30 8.91 9.73
C SER A 112 11.94 9.23 8.37
N TYR A 113 13.27 9.23 8.28
CA TYR A 113 13.96 9.49 7.02
C TYR A 113 13.58 8.47 5.96
N ILE A 114 13.52 7.18 6.33
CA ILE A 114 13.14 6.11 5.41
C ILE A 114 11.70 6.30 4.92
N THR A 115 10.81 6.77 5.80
CA THR A 115 9.40 7.01 5.43
C THR A 115 9.21 8.18 4.46
N GLU A 116 10.17 9.10 4.39
CA GLU A 116 10.15 10.24 3.46
C GLU A 116 10.73 9.93 2.07
N ILE A 117 11.39 8.78 1.89
CA ILE A 117 11.97 8.38 0.60
C ILE A 117 10.86 8.17 -0.42
N ASP A 118 10.88 8.90 -1.54
CA ASP A 118 9.90 8.73 -2.63
C ASP A 118 9.97 7.34 -3.27
N THR A 119 8.82 6.65 -3.30
CA THR A 119 8.63 5.32 -3.90
C THR A 119 7.68 5.36 -5.11
N ASP A 120 7.13 6.51 -5.48
CA ASP A 120 6.12 6.63 -6.54
C ASP A 120 6.76 6.48 -7.94
N THR A 121 8.05 6.81 -8.04
CA THR A 121 8.85 6.75 -9.27
C THR A 121 9.41 5.36 -9.58
N ILE A 122 9.07 4.32 -8.81
CA ILE A 122 9.56 2.96 -9.08
C ILE A 122 9.02 2.44 -10.42
N ASP A 123 9.87 2.50 -11.44
CA ASP A 123 9.80 1.78 -12.72
C ASP A 123 8.38 1.61 -13.31
N SER A 124 7.62 2.71 -13.31
CA SER A 124 6.27 2.77 -13.92
C SER A 124 6.31 2.35 -15.40
N ASP A 125 7.42 2.63 -16.08
CA ASP A 125 7.65 2.27 -17.48
C ASP A 125 7.75 0.76 -17.68
N TYR A 126 8.47 0.04 -16.81
CA TYR A 126 8.54 -1.41 -16.86
C TYR A 126 7.18 -2.06 -16.61
N MET A 127 6.47 -1.65 -15.56
CA MET A 127 5.13 -2.15 -15.25
C MET A 127 4.16 -1.89 -16.41
N ASN A 128 4.19 -0.68 -16.96
CA ASN A 128 3.34 -0.33 -18.10
C ASN A 128 3.71 -1.16 -19.34
N THR A 129 5.00 -1.41 -19.60
CA THR A 129 5.43 -2.28 -20.70
C THR A 129 4.90 -3.70 -20.55
N ARG A 130 4.93 -4.26 -19.33
CA ARG A 130 4.34 -5.59 -19.04
C ARG A 130 2.82 -5.60 -19.22
N PHE A 131 2.16 -4.54 -18.76
CA PHE A 131 0.72 -4.38 -18.94
C PHE A 131 0.32 -4.30 -20.42
N GLN A 132 1.04 -3.50 -21.23
CA GLN A 132 0.79 -3.42 -22.67
C GLN A 132 1.04 -4.76 -23.38
N LYS A 133 2.08 -5.50 -22.96
CA LYS A 133 2.33 -6.86 -23.46
C LYS A 133 1.17 -7.80 -23.13
N PHE A 134 0.68 -7.78 -21.88
CA PHE A 134 -0.48 -8.55 -21.44
C PHE A 134 -1.72 -8.22 -22.28
N LEU A 135 -2.07 -6.94 -22.46
CA LEU A 135 -3.21 -6.52 -23.28
C LEU A 135 -3.09 -6.98 -24.74
N LYS A 136 -1.88 -6.95 -25.31
CA LYS A 136 -1.64 -7.39 -26.70
C LYS A 136 -1.86 -8.89 -26.86
N ILE A 137 -1.36 -9.69 -25.93
CA ILE A 137 -1.55 -11.15 -25.92
C ILE A 137 -3.02 -11.48 -25.74
N LEU A 138 -3.70 -10.83 -24.79
CA LEU A 138 -5.14 -11.04 -24.53
C LEU A 138 -6.03 -10.75 -25.75
N LYS A 139 -5.66 -9.78 -26.60
CA LYS A 139 -6.40 -9.42 -27.82
C LYS A 139 -6.08 -10.29 -29.04
N THR A 140 -5.10 -11.20 -28.93
CA THR A 140 -4.70 -12.05 -30.06
C THR A 140 -5.71 -13.18 -30.24
N ALA A 141 -6.24 -13.34 -31.46
CA ALA A 141 -7.11 -14.46 -31.79
C ALA A 141 -6.33 -15.80 -31.68
N ASP A 142 -6.98 -16.85 -31.16
CA ASP A 142 -6.39 -18.19 -30.92
C ASP A 142 -5.18 -18.20 -29.97
N VAL A 143 -5.14 -17.30 -28.98
CA VAL A 143 -4.08 -17.29 -27.97
C VAL A 143 -4.22 -18.46 -27.00
N ASP A 144 -3.09 -19.09 -26.66
CA ASP A 144 -3.01 -20.12 -25.64
C ASP A 144 -3.19 -19.47 -24.25
N GLU A 145 -4.12 -20.01 -23.44
CA GLU A 145 -4.34 -19.57 -22.05
C GLU A 145 -3.03 -19.61 -21.23
N SER A 146 -2.13 -20.55 -21.52
CA SER A 146 -0.82 -20.62 -20.88
C SER A 146 0.04 -19.38 -21.17
N GLN A 147 -0.07 -18.77 -22.34
CA GLN A 147 0.66 -17.56 -22.69
C GLN A 147 0.07 -16.33 -22.00
N VAL A 148 -1.26 -16.27 -21.90
CA VAL A 148 -1.95 -15.22 -21.13
C VAL A 148 -1.51 -15.28 -19.68
N GLN A 149 -1.55 -16.46 -19.06
CA GLN A 149 -1.13 -16.66 -17.68
C GLN A 149 0.35 -16.28 -17.47
N GLN A 150 1.24 -16.67 -18.39
CA GLN A 150 2.64 -16.28 -18.30
C GLN A 150 2.85 -14.76 -18.30
N THR A 151 2.13 -14.03 -19.16
CA THR A 151 2.22 -12.56 -19.18
C THR A 151 1.60 -11.91 -17.95
N LEU A 152 0.57 -12.53 -17.37
CA LEU A 152 -0.02 -12.09 -16.11
C LEU A 152 0.97 -12.29 -14.96
N ASP A 153 1.61 -13.45 -14.86
CA ASP A 153 2.64 -13.73 -13.85
C ASP A 153 3.84 -12.77 -13.99
N GLU A 154 4.22 -12.41 -15.21
CA GLU A 154 5.24 -11.37 -15.46
C GLU A 154 4.80 -9.99 -14.96
N LEU A 155 3.52 -9.64 -15.10
CA LEU A 155 2.95 -8.38 -14.62
C LEU A 155 2.84 -8.37 -13.09
N HIS A 156 2.43 -9.48 -12.46
CA HIS A 156 2.36 -9.60 -11.00
C HIS A 156 3.72 -9.38 -10.34
N LYS A 157 4.84 -9.75 -11.00
CA LYS A 157 6.19 -9.42 -10.48
C LYS A 157 6.44 -7.92 -10.31
N SER A 158 5.74 -7.07 -11.07
CA SER A 158 5.82 -5.62 -10.89
C SER A 158 4.90 -5.09 -9.78
N PHE A 159 4.01 -5.90 -9.20
CA PHE A 159 3.12 -5.44 -8.13
C PHE A 159 3.86 -5.11 -6.84
N ALA A 160 5.06 -5.65 -6.64
CA ALA A 160 5.91 -5.28 -5.51
C ALA A 160 6.21 -3.76 -5.46
N THR A 161 6.10 -3.05 -6.59
CA THR A 161 6.28 -1.59 -6.68
C THR A 161 5.01 -0.81 -6.30
N LEU A 162 3.86 -1.48 -6.20
CA LEU A 162 2.58 -0.93 -5.77
C LEU A 162 2.42 -1.12 -4.26
N ASN A 163 1.78 -0.17 -3.58
CA ASN A 163 1.37 -0.36 -2.20
C ASN A 163 0.22 -1.38 -2.07
N GLN A 164 -0.06 -1.90 -0.87
CA GLN A 164 -1.10 -2.91 -0.67
C GLN A 164 -2.49 -2.53 -1.20
N GLU A 165 -2.88 -1.26 -1.06
CA GLU A 165 -4.16 -0.80 -1.55
C GLU A 165 -4.18 -0.79 -3.09
N GLU A 166 -3.15 -0.26 -3.72
CA GLU A 166 -2.98 -0.27 -5.18
C GLU A 166 -2.98 -1.71 -5.73
N GLN A 167 -2.31 -2.66 -5.07
CA GLN A 167 -2.31 -4.07 -5.47
C GLN A 167 -3.74 -4.66 -5.46
N LYS A 168 -4.53 -4.37 -4.42
CA LYS A 168 -5.94 -4.80 -4.34
C LYS A 168 -6.74 -4.31 -5.55
N TYR A 169 -6.60 -3.05 -5.92
CA TYR A 169 -7.33 -2.49 -7.07
C TYR A 169 -6.75 -2.92 -8.42
N ALA A 170 -5.46 -3.18 -8.50
CA ALA A 170 -4.82 -3.78 -9.66
C ALA A 170 -5.40 -5.17 -9.95
N GLU A 171 -5.58 -6.02 -8.94
CA GLU A 171 -6.21 -7.34 -9.06
C GLU A 171 -7.67 -7.25 -9.53
N ILE A 172 -8.45 -6.33 -8.95
CA ILE A 172 -9.84 -6.10 -9.37
C ILE A 172 -9.88 -5.70 -10.84
N PHE A 173 -9.06 -4.73 -11.23
CA PHE A 173 -8.98 -4.25 -12.61
C PHE A 173 -8.57 -5.37 -13.58
N LEU A 174 -7.53 -6.14 -13.27
CA LEU A 174 -7.06 -7.21 -14.15
C LEU A 174 -8.12 -8.30 -14.35
N ARG A 175 -8.86 -8.65 -13.29
CA ARG A 175 -9.98 -9.61 -13.40
C ARG A 175 -11.08 -9.08 -14.32
N ASP A 176 -11.40 -7.80 -14.24
CA ASP A 176 -12.42 -7.17 -15.10
C ASP A 176 -11.92 -7.05 -16.56
N VAL A 177 -10.62 -6.88 -16.77
CA VAL A 177 -9.99 -6.96 -18.10
C VAL A 177 -10.11 -8.37 -18.69
N GLN A 178 -9.82 -9.41 -17.90
CA GLN A 178 -9.94 -10.80 -18.35
C GLN A 178 -11.38 -11.19 -18.71
N ARG A 179 -12.36 -10.64 -17.98
CA ARG A 179 -13.79 -10.85 -18.25
C ARG A 179 -14.31 -10.05 -19.45
N GLY A 180 -13.57 -9.03 -19.88
CA GLY A 180 -14.00 -8.09 -20.92
C GLY A 180 -14.94 -6.99 -20.42
N ASP A 181 -15.07 -6.82 -19.10
CA ASP A 181 -15.90 -5.80 -18.47
C ASP A 181 -15.20 -4.44 -18.41
N ALA A 182 -13.86 -4.43 -18.46
CA ALA A 182 -13.06 -3.21 -18.39
C ALA A 182 -13.03 -2.44 -19.72
N LYS A 183 -13.20 -1.11 -19.64
CA LYS A 183 -13.04 -0.19 -20.78
C LYS A 183 -11.59 0.24 -20.92
N LEU A 184 -10.93 -0.29 -21.94
CA LEU A 184 -9.52 -0.01 -22.22
C LEU A 184 -9.34 1.15 -23.21
N ASP A 185 -8.64 2.18 -22.76
CA ASP A 185 -7.99 3.25 -23.50
C ASP A 185 -6.48 2.97 -23.69
N SER A 186 -5.99 3.06 -24.93
CA SER A 186 -4.58 2.82 -25.27
C SER A 186 -3.62 3.88 -24.75
N ASN A 187 -4.12 5.06 -24.36
CA ASN A 187 -3.30 6.16 -23.87
C ASN A 187 -3.11 6.15 -22.35
N LYS A 188 -3.83 5.28 -21.63
CA LYS A 188 -3.73 5.16 -20.18
C LYS A 188 -2.69 4.11 -19.77
N SER A 189 -1.92 4.48 -18.77
CA SER A 189 -1.00 3.61 -18.04
C SER A 189 -1.75 2.69 -17.08
N PHE A 190 -1.08 1.62 -16.63
CA PHE A 190 -1.63 0.73 -15.62
C PHE A 190 -1.98 1.43 -14.31
N LYS A 191 -1.13 2.37 -13.84
CA LYS A 191 -1.38 3.15 -12.61
C LYS A 191 -2.62 4.04 -12.74
N GLU A 192 -2.88 4.61 -13.91
CA GLU A 192 -4.10 5.41 -14.12
C GLU A 192 -5.37 4.55 -14.00
N TYR A 193 -5.35 3.30 -14.48
CA TYR A 193 -6.48 2.40 -14.24
C TYR A 193 -6.66 2.04 -12.77
N ILE A 194 -5.56 1.75 -12.05
CA ILE A 194 -5.61 1.46 -10.61
C ILE A 194 -6.24 2.65 -9.87
N ALA A 195 -5.79 3.87 -10.17
CA ALA A 195 -6.32 5.10 -9.58
C ALA A 195 -7.82 5.32 -9.90
N GLU A 196 -8.26 4.98 -11.11
CA GLU A 196 -9.69 5.04 -11.48
C GLU A 196 -10.54 4.05 -10.68
N TYR A 197 -10.05 2.82 -10.48
CA TYR A 197 -10.74 1.82 -9.67
C TYR A 197 -10.77 2.21 -8.19
N GLN A 198 -9.66 2.71 -7.66
CA GLN A 198 -9.59 3.30 -6.31
C GLN A 198 -10.62 4.42 -6.13
N SER A 199 -10.61 5.38 -7.04
CA SER A 199 -11.53 6.53 -6.98
C SER A 199 -12.99 6.08 -7.11
N ALA A 200 -13.29 5.14 -8.00
CA ALA A 200 -14.65 4.62 -8.18
C ALA A 200 -15.15 3.88 -6.92
N ALA A 201 -14.30 3.07 -6.30
CA ALA A 201 -14.61 2.38 -5.06
C ALA A 201 -14.84 3.38 -3.92
N LYS A 202 -13.93 4.35 -3.73
CA LYS A 202 -14.07 5.38 -2.69
C LYS A 202 -15.33 6.22 -2.87
N ASN A 203 -15.67 6.56 -4.12
CA ASN A 203 -16.89 7.28 -4.44
C ASN A 203 -18.16 6.47 -4.15
N THR A 204 -18.11 5.15 -4.32
CA THR A 204 -19.22 4.25 -4.02
C THR A 204 -19.40 4.13 -2.50
N GLU A 205 -18.30 3.91 -1.78
CA GLU A 205 -18.25 3.87 -0.31
C GLU A 205 -18.83 5.14 0.33
N ILE A 206 -18.41 6.33 -0.14
CA ILE A 206 -18.96 7.62 0.31
C ILE A 206 -20.48 7.65 0.14
N LYS A 207 -20.99 7.22 -1.03
CA LYS A 207 -22.43 7.22 -1.32
C LYS A 207 -23.19 6.22 -0.45
N GLU A 208 -22.60 5.06 -0.17
CA GLU A 208 -23.21 4.05 0.68
C GLU A 208 -23.33 4.52 2.13
N ILE A 209 -22.28 5.15 2.67
CA ILE A 209 -22.28 5.75 4.01
C ILE A 209 -23.31 6.87 4.09
N THR A 210 -23.29 7.80 3.14
CA THR A 210 -24.19 8.97 3.16
C THR A 210 -25.64 8.54 3.00
N TYR A 211 -25.91 7.55 2.16
CA TYR A 211 -27.24 6.97 2.02
C TYR A 211 -27.71 6.25 3.29
N SER A 212 -26.85 5.41 3.88
CA SER A 212 -27.17 4.56 5.03
C SER A 212 -27.41 5.36 6.31
N LEU A 213 -26.63 6.43 6.52
CA LEU A 213 -26.74 7.31 7.69
C LEU A 213 -27.60 8.55 7.42
N GLY A 214 -27.99 8.79 6.16
CA GLY A 214 -28.71 9.98 5.73
C GLY A 214 -27.92 11.27 5.94
N LEU A 215 -26.62 11.26 5.64
CA LEU A 215 -25.71 12.40 5.83
C LEU A 215 -25.70 13.35 4.63
N ASP A 216 -25.26 14.59 4.87
CA ASP A 216 -24.86 15.49 3.81
C ASP A 216 -23.54 15.02 3.17
N GLU A 217 -23.65 14.46 1.96
CA GLU A 217 -22.50 13.97 1.18
C GLU A 217 -21.48 15.06 0.88
N SER A 218 -21.90 16.31 0.66
CA SER A 218 -20.98 17.40 0.36
C SER A 218 -20.10 17.74 1.57
N LYS A 219 -20.68 17.70 2.78
CA LYS A 219 -19.92 17.90 4.03
C LYS A 219 -18.91 16.78 4.23
N LEU A 220 -19.32 15.52 4.04
CA LEU A 220 -18.42 14.38 4.18
C LEU A 220 -17.27 14.45 3.16
N ARG A 221 -17.57 14.74 1.89
CA ARG A 221 -16.54 14.90 0.85
C ARG A 221 -15.57 16.05 1.15
N GLY A 222 -16.07 17.18 1.64
CA GLY A 222 -15.22 18.30 2.04
C GLY A 222 -14.23 17.92 3.15
N MET A 223 -14.66 17.06 4.07
CA MET A 223 -13.79 16.54 5.13
C MET A 223 -12.76 15.53 4.61
N LEU A 224 -13.09 14.70 3.62
CA LEU A 224 -12.15 13.70 3.07
C LEU A 224 -11.08 14.30 2.14
N VAL A 225 -11.32 15.46 1.54
CA VAL A 225 -10.37 16.13 0.63
C VAL A 225 -9.31 16.92 1.39
N SER A 226 -9.65 17.37 2.60
CA SER A 226 -8.69 18.02 3.49
C SER A 226 -8.00 16.89 4.26
N ASP A 227 -6.67 16.83 4.32
CA ASP A 227 -5.92 15.82 5.11
C ASP A 227 -6.18 15.99 6.62
N ILE A 228 -7.40 15.70 7.04
CA ILE A 228 -7.94 15.96 8.38
C ILE A 228 -7.36 14.96 9.35
N THR A 229 -6.81 15.48 10.44
CA THR A 229 -6.29 14.66 11.54
C THR A 229 -7.28 14.58 12.68
N ALA A 230 -7.09 13.62 13.59
CA ALA A 230 -7.89 13.55 14.81
C ALA A 230 -7.81 14.84 15.66
N SER A 231 -6.71 15.60 15.57
CA SER A 231 -6.51 16.86 16.28
C SER A 231 -7.29 18.03 15.69
N ASP A 232 -7.54 18.04 14.38
CA ASP A 232 -8.21 19.16 13.70
C ASP A 232 -9.61 18.78 13.18
N ILE A 233 -10.07 17.53 13.36
CA ILE A 233 -11.32 17.03 12.76
C ILE A 233 -12.53 17.94 12.98
N ASN A 234 -12.63 18.58 14.15
CA ASN A 234 -13.74 19.48 14.47
C ASN A 234 -13.39 20.97 14.40
N ASP A 235 -12.30 21.34 13.73
CA ASP A 235 -11.96 22.74 13.51
C ASP A 235 -13.11 23.46 12.80
N TYR A 236 -13.44 24.64 13.30
CA TYR A 236 -14.58 25.43 12.84
C TYR A 236 -15.95 24.73 12.98
N GLY A 237 -16.06 23.67 13.79
CA GLY A 237 -17.31 22.93 14.03
C GLY A 237 -17.75 22.00 12.90
N ARG A 238 -16.88 21.78 11.89
CA ARG A 238 -17.22 21.01 10.67
C ARG A 238 -17.67 19.57 10.93
N PHE A 239 -17.11 18.91 11.95
CA PHE A 239 -17.48 17.54 12.29
C PHE A 239 -18.83 17.47 13.00
N ASP A 240 -19.10 18.41 13.91
CA ASP A 240 -20.41 18.52 14.55
C ASP A 240 -21.50 18.82 13.52
N GLU A 241 -21.22 19.73 12.58
CA GLU A 241 -22.11 20.04 11.45
C GLU A 241 -22.41 18.84 10.53
N LEU A 242 -21.45 17.94 10.35
CA LEU A 242 -21.65 16.69 9.59
C LEU A 242 -22.53 15.72 10.39
N LYS A 243 -22.24 15.52 11.68
CA LYS A 243 -23.04 14.64 12.56
C LYS A 243 -24.48 15.12 12.68
N GLU A 244 -24.69 16.42 12.79
CA GLU A 244 -26.02 17.03 12.84
C GLU A 244 -26.82 16.83 11.54
N SER A 245 -26.15 16.59 10.41
CA SER A 245 -26.82 16.27 9.15
C SER A 245 -27.41 14.86 9.09
N ALA A 246 -27.05 13.98 10.02
CA ALA A 246 -27.47 12.58 10.00
C ALA A 246 -28.97 12.39 10.24
N ASP A 247 -29.59 11.52 9.43
CA ASP A 247 -30.94 11.01 9.70
C ASP A 247 -30.86 9.88 10.73
N ILE A 248 -31.20 10.22 11.98
CA ILE A 248 -31.11 9.28 13.11
C ILE A 248 -31.98 8.04 12.92
N ALA A 249 -33.11 8.14 12.20
CA ALA A 249 -33.97 6.98 11.95
C ALA A 249 -33.31 6.01 10.95
N LYS A 250 -32.70 6.54 9.88
CA LYS A 250 -31.92 5.73 8.92
C LYS A 250 -30.68 5.12 9.55
N ALA A 251 -29.90 5.92 10.27
CA ALA A 251 -28.71 5.46 10.96
C ALA A 251 -29.05 4.35 11.97
N LYS A 252 -30.15 4.49 12.72
CA LYS A 252 -30.64 3.44 13.62
C LYS A 252 -30.94 2.15 12.86
N ALA A 253 -31.71 2.21 11.77
CA ALA A 253 -32.03 1.03 10.97
C ALA A 253 -30.77 0.36 10.39
N TYR A 254 -29.79 1.15 9.96
CA TYR A 254 -28.49 0.66 9.52
C TYR A 254 -27.76 -0.12 10.62
N PHE A 255 -27.56 0.48 11.80
CA PHE A 255 -26.83 -0.19 12.89
C PHE A 255 -27.59 -1.38 13.49
N GLU A 256 -28.92 -1.33 13.57
CA GLU A 256 -29.73 -2.47 14.04
C GLU A 256 -29.67 -3.64 13.05
N LYS A 257 -29.61 -3.37 11.74
CA LYS A 257 -29.41 -4.39 10.71
C LYS A 257 -28.03 -5.04 10.82
N GLN A 258 -26.98 -4.24 11.02
CA GLN A 258 -25.61 -4.75 11.17
C GLN A 258 -25.44 -5.59 12.45
N THR A 259 -25.98 -5.11 13.58
CA THR A 259 -25.80 -5.76 14.88
C THR A 259 -26.83 -6.84 15.21
N GLY A 260 -27.92 -6.92 14.44
CA GLY A 260 -29.07 -7.81 14.70
C GLY A 260 -29.82 -7.50 16.00
N LYS A 261 -29.59 -6.34 16.62
CA LYS A 261 -30.14 -5.95 17.93
C LYS A 261 -30.75 -4.58 17.86
N GLN A 262 -31.80 -4.33 18.65
CA GLN A 262 -32.33 -2.99 18.79
C GLN A 262 -31.34 -2.06 19.51
N MET A 263 -31.28 -0.81 19.05
CA MET A 263 -30.36 0.20 19.52
C MET A 263 -31.12 1.39 20.12
N PRO A 264 -30.88 1.74 21.40
CA PRO A 264 -31.36 2.99 21.98
C PRO A 264 -30.78 4.21 21.23
N MET A 265 -31.54 5.30 21.13
CA MET A 265 -31.14 6.50 20.36
C MET A 265 -29.77 7.05 20.76
N PHE A 266 -29.45 7.09 22.07
CA PHE A 266 -28.14 7.59 22.51
C PHE A 266 -26.97 6.73 21.99
N LYS A 267 -27.17 5.41 21.84
CA LYS A 267 -26.15 4.51 21.27
C LYS A 267 -26.00 4.72 19.77
N VAL A 268 -27.07 5.10 19.07
CA VAL A 268 -27.00 5.46 17.63
C VAL A 268 -26.11 6.68 17.44
N HIS A 269 -26.26 7.72 18.26
CA HIS A 269 -25.39 8.91 18.18
C HIS A 269 -23.92 8.58 18.45
N ILE A 270 -23.63 7.73 19.44
CA ILE A 270 -22.25 7.27 19.71
C ILE A 270 -21.70 6.46 18.53
N ALA A 271 -22.52 5.61 17.90
CA ALA A 271 -22.12 4.82 16.74
C ALA A 271 -21.84 5.68 15.51
N ILE A 272 -22.65 6.72 15.25
CA ILE A 272 -22.41 7.70 14.19
C ILE A 272 -21.08 8.43 14.43
N ASP A 273 -20.85 8.93 15.66
CA ASP A 273 -19.63 9.66 16.00
C ASP A 273 -18.38 8.79 15.79
N LYS A 274 -18.39 7.55 16.32
CA LYS A 274 -17.29 6.60 16.15
C LYS A 274 -17.05 6.29 14.67
N LEU A 275 -18.09 5.87 13.93
CA LEU A 275 -17.97 5.48 12.53
C LEU A 275 -17.44 6.63 11.67
N LEU A 276 -17.97 7.84 11.81
CA LEU A 276 -17.53 8.97 10.99
C LEU A 276 -16.12 9.42 11.35
N LYS A 277 -15.76 9.40 12.64
CA LYS A 277 -14.41 9.74 13.08
C LYS A 277 -13.39 8.74 12.55
N ASP A 278 -13.68 7.44 12.66
CA ASP A 278 -12.82 6.39 12.13
C ASP A 278 -12.71 6.50 10.61
N TYR A 279 -13.84 6.66 9.90
CA TYR A 279 -13.85 6.78 8.44
C TYR A 279 -13.06 7.99 7.91
N ILE A 280 -13.17 9.15 8.55
CA ILE A 280 -12.49 10.38 8.12
C ILE A 280 -10.99 10.32 8.42
N THR A 281 -10.59 9.74 9.56
CA THR A 281 -9.17 9.77 9.99
C THR A 281 -8.36 8.56 9.56
N LYS A 282 -9.01 7.42 9.31
CA LYS A 282 -8.36 6.16 8.90
C LYS A 282 -8.66 5.78 7.46
N GLY A 283 -9.70 6.34 6.85
CA GLY A 283 -10.11 6.04 5.48
C GLY A 283 -10.87 4.73 5.30
N GLU A 284 -11.24 4.04 6.39
CA GLU A 284 -11.85 2.69 6.39
C GLU A 284 -13.34 2.71 6.71
N TYR A 285 -14.13 1.99 5.89
CA TYR A 285 -15.54 1.66 6.13
C TYR A 285 -15.69 0.13 6.23
N GLU A 286 -16.15 -0.35 7.39
CA GLU A 286 -16.51 -1.77 7.63
C GLU A 286 -17.97 -1.93 8.07
#